data_AF-A0A3S4Q923-F1
#
_entry.id   AF-A0A3S4Q923-F1
#
_cell.length_a   1.000
_cell.length_b   1.000
_cell.length_c   1.000
_cell.angle_alpha   90.00
_cell.angle_beta   90.00
_cell.angle_gamma   90.00
#
_symmetry.space_group_name_H-M   'P 1'
#
loop_
_entity.id
_entity.type
_entity.pdbx_description
1 polymer ?
#
loop_
_entity_poly.entity_id
_entity_poly.type
_entity_poly.pdbx_seq_one_letter_code
_entity_poly.pdbx_strand_id
1 'polypeptide(L)'
;MLFAKTIKKIECIIYTSTAYSNCHLKEIPEEIVPLKEEIDVLMTKFKSMKGEELENEALKYFEGRPNNYTFTKALAEHIVVKLHGNIPTAIVRPGVVVPAYEEPYPGFVNTLVGPAGLIVLAGLGVLQIIDFDLSKHVEYTSVDVLTNATLAITTKISKTKYEKKDFYSFTVLYFFSGLSKQKSTILCPPV
;
A
#
# COMPACT_ATOMS: atom_id res chain seq x y z
N MET A 1 8.30 10.95 10.40
CA MET A 1 8.76 12.29 9.96
C MET A 1 9.61 13.03 10.99
N LEU A 2 9.23 13.11 12.26
CA LEU A 2 10.02 13.82 13.28
C LEU A 2 11.45 13.26 13.44
N PHE A 3 11.60 11.94 13.45
CA PHE A 3 12.92 11.29 13.43
C PHE A 3 13.74 11.63 12.18
N ALA A 4 13.11 11.62 11.00
CA ALA A 4 13.81 11.93 9.75
C ALA A 4 14.41 13.34 9.75
N LYS A 5 13.77 14.31 10.43
CA LYS A 5 14.29 15.68 10.60
C LYS A 5 15.53 15.78 11.47
N THR A 6 15.85 14.76 12.28
CA THR A 6 17.08 14.75 13.10
C THR A 6 18.30 14.26 12.31
N ILE A 7 18.10 13.69 11.11
CA ILE A 7 19.16 13.17 10.26
C ILE A 7 19.80 14.31 9.46
N LYS A 8 21.05 14.66 9.77
CA LYS A 8 21.74 15.84 9.23
C LYS A 8 21.93 15.86 7.70
N LYS A 9 22.00 14.70 7.06
CA LYS A 9 22.27 14.54 5.62
C LYS A 9 21.19 13.72 4.93
N ILE A 10 19.93 13.94 5.30
CA ILE A 10 18.81 13.28 4.63
C ILE A 10 18.59 13.91 3.25
N GLU A 11 18.69 13.09 2.19
CA GLU A 11 18.51 13.56 0.81
C GLU A 11 17.04 13.51 0.40
N CYS A 12 16.33 12.45 0.75
CA CYS A 12 14.90 12.32 0.51
C CYS A 12 14.24 11.29 1.44
N ILE A 13 12.92 11.28 1.45
CA ILE A 13 12.09 10.29 2.15
C ILE A 13 11.16 9.63 1.14
N ILE A 14 11.18 8.30 1.09
CA ILE A 14 10.17 7.53 0.36
C ILE A 14 9.25 6.87 1.38
N TYR A 15 7.98 7.26 1.37
CA TYR A 15 6.95 6.61 2.16
C TYR A 15 6.24 5.55 1.32
N THR A 16 6.34 4.28 1.73
CA THR A 16 5.62 3.20 1.07
C THR A 16 4.22 3.04 1.67
N SER A 17 3.21 3.48 0.91
CA SER A 17 1.80 3.31 1.21
C SER A 17 1.26 2.03 0.54
N THR A 18 0.09 2.09 -0.09
CA THR A 18 -0.52 1.03 -0.90
C THR A 18 -1.54 1.64 -1.85
N ALA A 19 -1.71 1.06 -3.04
CA ALA A 19 -2.76 1.37 -3.99
C ALA A 19 -4.16 1.28 -3.34
N TYR A 20 -4.30 0.41 -2.33
CA TYR A 20 -5.54 0.19 -1.61
C TYR A 20 -5.87 1.27 -0.57
N SER A 21 -5.01 2.27 -0.32
CA SER A 21 -5.33 3.38 0.58
C SER A 21 -6.54 4.17 0.08
N ASN A 22 -6.80 4.14 -1.24
CA ASN A 22 -7.92 4.79 -1.90
C ASN A 22 -8.82 3.82 -2.67
N CYS A 23 -8.91 2.54 -2.25
CA CYS A 23 -9.70 1.51 -2.94
C CYS A 23 -11.23 1.71 -2.93
N HIS A 24 -11.72 2.71 -2.19
CA HIS A 24 -13.12 3.13 -2.23
C HIS A 24 -13.42 4.02 -3.47
N LEU A 25 -12.38 4.50 -4.15
CA LEU A 25 -12.46 5.23 -5.42
C LEU A 25 -12.33 4.27 -6.60
N LYS A 26 -12.93 4.66 -7.73
CA LYS A 26 -12.84 3.89 -8.98
C LYS A 26 -11.45 3.97 -9.62
N GLU A 27 -10.78 5.10 -9.44
CA GLU A 27 -9.45 5.39 -9.98
C GLU A 27 -8.57 5.85 -8.82
N ILE A 28 -7.28 5.49 -8.86
CA ILE A 28 -6.31 5.84 -7.81
C ILE A 28 -5.67 7.18 -8.18
N PRO A 29 -6.00 8.29 -7.49
CA PRO A 29 -5.44 9.59 -7.81
C PRO A 29 -3.98 9.66 -7.37
N GLU A 30 -3.16 10.39 -8.14
CA GLU A 30 -1.77 10.74 -7.76
C GLU A 30 -1.71 11.89 -6.74
N GLU A 31 -2.85 12.34 -6.25
CA GLU A 31 -2.96 13.35 -5.20
C GLU A 31 -3.34 12.72 -3.86
N ILE A 32 -3.34 13.54 -2.81
CA ILE A 32 -3.86 13.14 -1.49
C ILE A 32 -5.38 13.34 -1.49
N VAL A 33 -6.10 12.23 -1.36
CA VAL A 33 -7.56 12.25 -1.23
C VAL A 33 -7.94 12.90 0.10
N PRO A 34 -8.76 13.96 0.12
CA PRO A 34 -9.21 14.59 1.34
C PRO A 34 -9.91 13.60 2.28
N LEU A 35 -9.66 13.72 3.58
CA LEU A 35 -10.37 12.96 4.62
C LEU A 35 -11.64 13.70 5.02
N LYS A 36 -12.63 12.97 5.55
CA LYS A 36 -13.83 13.55 6.19
C LYS A 36 -13.54 14.59 7.26
N GLU A 37 -12.44 14.45 8.00
CA GLU A 37 -12.00 15.37 9.04
C GLU A 37 -10.50 15.63 8.93
N GLU A 38 -10.05 16.79 9.42
CA GLU A 38 -8.62 17.11 9.42
C GLU A 38 -7.81 16.11 10.24
N ILE A 39 -6.62 15.79 9.73
CA ILE A 39 -5.75 14.77 10.33
C ILE A 39 -5.39 15.06 11.79
N ASP A 40 -5.22 16.32 12.21
CA ASP A 40 -4.88 16.64 13.61
C ASP A 40 -6.03 16.36 14.57
N VAL A 41 -7.26 16.63 14.12
CA VAL A 41 -8.49 16.38 14.90
C VAL A 41 -8.65 14.88 15.07
N LEU A 42 -8.53 14.12 13.99
CA LEU A 42 -8.58 12.65 14.01
C LEU A 42 -7.49 12.07 14.91
N MET A 43 -6.26 12.53 14.78
CA MET A 43 -5.15 12.03 15.61
C MET A 43 -5.32 12.36 17.09
N THR A 44 -5.87 13.53 17.43
CA THR A 44 -6.16 13.90 18.83
C THR A 44 -7.25 13.02 19.40
N LYS A 45 -8.33 12.83 18.64
CA LYS A 45 -9.48 11.99 19.00
C LYS A 45 -9.10 10.53 19.21
N PHE A 46 -8.37 9.94 18.25
CA PHE A 46 -7.95 8.54 18.34
C PHE A 46 -6.90 8.30 19.42
N LYS A 47 -6.09 9.31 19.78
CA LYS A 47 -5.15 9.20 20.92
C LYS A 47 -5.83 9.17 22.27
N SER A 48 -7.01 9.79 22.41
CA SER A 48 -7.77 9.78 23.66
C SER A 48 -8.56 8.48 23.89
N MET A 49 -8.74 7.67 22.86
CA MET A 49 -9.54 6.43 22.89
C MET A 49 -8.63 5.19 22.91
N LYS A 50 -9.14 4.06 23.41
CA LYS A 50 -8.41 2.78 23.43
C LYS A 50 -9.38 1.60 23.24
N GLY A 51 -8.84 0.48 22.77
CA GLY A 51 -9.59 -0.77 22.63
C GLY A 51 -10.82 -0.62 21.73
N GLU A 52 -11.91 -1.27 22.12
CA GLU A 52 -13.15 -1.35 21.35
C GLU A 52 -13.78 0.03 21.06
N GLU A 53 -13.65 0.99 21.96
CA GLU A 53 -14.13 2.36 21.75
C GLU A 53 -13.46 3.01 20.53
N LEU A 54 -12.13 2.89 20.43
CA LEU A 54 -11.36 3.40 19.31
C LEU A 54 -11.74 2.71 18.00
N GLU A 55 -11.91 1.39 18.03
CA GLU A 55 -12.27 0.60 16.86
C GLU A 55 -13.64 1.00 16.33
N ASN A 56 -14.65 1.07 17.21
CA ASN A 56 -16.01 1.48 16.87
C ASN A 56 -16.08 2.92 16.33
N GLU A 57 -15.28 3.82 16.89
CA GLU A 57 -15.22 5.19 16.41
C GLU A 57 -14.52 5.27 15.04
N ALA A 58 -13.40 4.57 14.86
CA ALA A 58 -12.64 4.57 13.60
C ALA A 58 -13.45 4.03 12.42
N LEU A 59 -14.35 3.06 12.65
CA LEU A 59 -15.24 2.52 11.61
C LEU A 59 -16.07 3.62 10.90
N LYS A 60 -16.43 4.69 11.62
CA LYS A 60 -17.19 5.83 11.07
C LYS A 60 -16.41 6.64 10.03
N TYR A 61 -15.10 6.40 9.93
CA TYR A 61 -14.15 7.10 9.06
C TYR A 61 -13.56 6.24 7.95
N PHE A 62 -13.99 4.97 7.81
CA PHE A 62 -13.45 4.11 6.77
C PHE A 62 -13.80 4.61 5.35
N GLU A 63 -14.90 5.36 5.19
CA GLU A 63 -15.32 5.94 3.90
C GLU A 63 -15.38 4.89 2.77
N GLY A 64 -15.91 3.70 3.08
CA GLY A 64 -16.01 2.58 2.13
C GLY A 64 -14.73 1.75 1.99
N ARG A 65 -13.66 2.06 2.73
CA ARG A 65 -12.46 1.20 2.81
C ARG A 65 -12.77 -0.11 3.54
N PRO A 66 -12.20 -1.25 3.08
CA PRO A 66 -12.59 -2.56 3.56
C PRO A 66 -12.03 -2.92 4.95
N ASN A 67 -10.99 -2.24 5.43
CA ASN A 67 -10.34 -2.57 6.70
C ASN A 67 -9.53 -1.39 7.29
N ASN A 68 -9.09 -1.57 8.53
CA ASN A 68 -8.26 -0.60 9.25
C ASN A 68 -6.89 -0.38 8.58
N TYR A 69 -6.30 -1.38 7.90
CA TYR A 69 -5.02 -1.25 7.21
C TYR A 69 -5.08 -0.20 6.09
N THR A 70 -6.07 -0.30 5.21
CA THR A 70 -6.28 0.64 4.10
C THR A 70 -6.58 2.05 4.61
N PHE A 71 -7.37 2.16 5.68
CA PHE A 71 -7.65 3.45 6.32
C PHE A 71 -6.41 4.07 6.97
N THR A 72 -5.65 3.30 7.77
CA THR A 72 -4.45 3.81 8.45
C THR A 72 -3.34 4.17 7.46
N LYS A 73 -3.22 3.46 6.33
CA LYS A 73 -2.34 3.87 5.23
C LYS A 73 -2.73 5.22 4.64
N ALA A 74 -4.03 5.46 4.40
CA ALA A 74 -4.53 6.76 3.95
C ALA A 74 -4.22 7.87 4.97
N LEU A 75 -4.50 7.65 6.27
CA LEU A 75 -4.16 8.61 7.33
C LEU A 75 -2.66 8.94 7.36
N ALA A 76 -1.82 7.93 7.19
CA ALA A 76 -0.37 8.12 7.20
C ALA A 76 0.14 8.93 6.00
N GLU A 77 -0.49 8.82 4.82
CA GLU A 77 -0.17 9.70 3.67
C GLU A 77 -0.40 11.18 4.02
N HIS A 78 -1.50 11.51 4.68
CA HIS A 78 -1.78 12.86 5.17
C HIS A 78 -0.74 13.35 6.17
N ILE A 79 -0.33 12.49 7.12
CA ILE A 79 0.72 12.81 8.09
C ILE A 79 2.07 13.08 7.39
N VAL A 80 2.39 12.29 6.36
CA VAL A 80 3.62 12.45 5.58
C VAL A 80 3.64 13.79 4.85
N VAL A 81 2.56 14.13 4.13
CA VAL A 81 2.41 15.41 3.41
C VAL A 81 2.30 16.60 4.36
N LYS A 82 1.80 16.40 5.59
CA LYS A 82 1.81 17.45 6.59
C LYS A 82 3.18 17.71 7.19
N LEU A 83 3.97 16.65 7.43
CA LEU A 83 5.18 16.73 8.26
C LEU A 83 6.50 16.73 7.49
N HIS A 84 6.52 16.45 6.18
CA HIS A 84 7.78 16.38 5.40
C HIS A 84 8.58 17.70 5.43
N GLY A 85 7.91 18.85 5.43
CA GLY A 85 8.56 20.16 5.49
C GLY A 85 9.48 20.41 4.30
N ASN A 86 10.78 20.61 4.55
CA ASN A 86 11.77 20.90 3.51
C ASN A 86 12.51 19.66 3.00
N ILE A 87 12.05 18.45 3.35
CA ILE A 87 12.70 17.21 2.91
C ILE A 87 11.98 16.71 1.65
N PRO A 88 12.70 16.50 0.53
CA PRO A 88 12.15 15.88 -0.67
C PRO A 88 11.46 14.57 -0.33
N THR A 89 10.18 14.46 -0.64
CA THR A 89 9.37 13.33 -0.20
C THR A 89 8.53 12.78 -1.33
N ALA A 90 8.50 11.45 -1.45
CA ALA A 90 7.58 10.75 -2.34
C ALA A 90 6.76 9.71 -1.59
N ILE A 91 5.54 9.48 -2.07
CA ILE A 91 4.64 8.42 -1.63
C ILE A 91 4.59 7.40 -2.76
N VAL A 92 4.91 6.15 -2.44
CA VAL A 92 4.82 5.02 -3.38
C VAL A 92 3.65 4.14 -2.96
N ARG A 93 2.73 3.88 -3.88
CA ARG A 93 1.51 3.09 -3.67
C ARG A 93 1.57 1.79 -4.48
N PRO A 94 2.19 0.73 -3.93
CA PRO A 94 2.17 -0.58 -4.58
C PRO A 94 0.80 -1.26 -4.48
N GLY A 95 0.51 -2.15 -5.42
CA GLY A 95 -0.54 -3.16 -5.28
C GLY A 95 -0.20 -4.18 -4.19
N VAL A 96 -0.94 -5.30 -4.17
CA VAL A 96 -0.59 -6.46 -3.33
C VAL A 96 0.80 -6.95 -3.72
N VAL A 97 1.74 -6.93 -2.77
CA VAL A 97 3.11 -7.36 -3.07
C VAL A 97 3.18 -8.88 -3.18
N VAL A 98 3.67 -9.36 -4.32
CA VAL A 98 3.83 -10.80 -4.63
C VAL A 98 5.30 -11.16 -4.74
N PRO A 99 5.66 -12.46 -4.74
CA PRO A 99 7.04 -12.91 -4.92
C PRO A 99 7.70 -12.32 -6.17
N ALA A 100 9.04 -12.30 -6.17
CA ALA A 100 9.84 -11.73 -7.25
C ALA A 100 9.50 -12.36 -8.59
N TYR A 101 9.44 -11.52 -9.62
CA TYR A 101 9.28 -11.98 -10.99
C TYR A 101 10.61 -12.54 -11.53
N GLU A 102 11.71 -11.83 -11.29
CA GLU A 102 13.02 -12.12 -11.86
C GLU A 102 14.16 -12.07 -10.82
N GLU A 103 14.28 -10.99 -10.04
CA GLU A 103 15.43 -10.78 -9.14
C GLU A 103 15.07 -10.94 -7.65
N PRO A 104 15.94 -11.52 -6.79
CA PRO A 104 17.23 -12.16 -7.09
C PRO A 104 17.10 -13.51 -7.80
N TYR A 105 15.92 -14.14 -7.75
CA TYR A 105 15.51 -15.27 -8.57
C TYR A 105 13.97 -15.35 -8.57
N PRO A 106 13.35 -15.96 -9.60
CA PRO A 106 11.90 -16.06 -9.69
C PRO A 106 11.28 -16.76 -8.48
N GLY A 107 10.22 -16.17 -7.93
CA GLY A 107 9.54 -16.69 -6.73
C GLY A 107 10.21 -16.33 -5.40
N PHE A 108 11.28 -15.53 -5.40
CA PHE A 108 11.90 -15.07 -4.17
C PHE A 108 10.90 -14.27 -3.31
N VAL A 109 10.83 -14.63 -2.02
CA VAL A 109 10.07 -13.90 -1.01
C VAL A 109 10.78 -13.98 0.34
N ASN A 110 10.81 -12.88 1.07
CA ASN A 110 11.45 -12.85 2.39
C ASN A 110 10.56 -13.45 3.50
N THR A 111 9.24 -13.41 3.34
CA THR A 111 8.28 -13.89 4.33
C THR A 111 7.08 -14.57 3.68
N LEU A 112 6.54 -15.62 4.30
CA LEU A 112 5.36 -16.35 3.84
C LEU A 112 4.04 -15.70 4.31
N VAL A 113 4.00 -14.37 4.34
CA VAL A 113 2.81 -13.61 4.78
C VAL A 113 2.00 -13.19 3.56
N GLY A 114 0.67 -13.34 3.65
CA GLY A 114 -0.24 -12.92 2.58
C GLY A 114 -0.16 -13.82 1.34
N PRO A 115 -0.01 -13.28 0.12
CA PRO A 115 -0.06 -14.05 -1.13
C PRO A 115 0.96 -15.19 -1.20
N ALA A 116 2.18 -14.96 -0.71
CA ALA A 116 3.23 -15.99 -0.73
C ALA A 116 2.85 -17.22 0.10
N GLY A 117 2.27 -17.02 1.29
CA GLY A 117 1.77 -18.10 2.12
C GLY A 117 0.60 -18.84 1.45
N LEU A 118 -0.33 -18.10 0.83
CA LEU A 118 -1.46 -18.70 0.10
C LEU A 118 -0.98 -19.59 -1.06
N ILE A 119 0.00 -19.12 -1.85
CA ILE A 119 0.58 -19.88 -2.97
C ILE A 119 1.24 -21.16 -2.46
N VAL A 120 2.01 -21.10 -1.36
CA VAL A 120 2.64 -22.29 -0.77
C VAL A 120 1.61 -23.26 -0.23
N LEU A 121 0.59 -22.79 0.50
CA LEU A 121 -0.47 -23.66 1.02
C LEU A 121 -1.28 -24.33 -0.08
N ALA A 122 -1.54 -23.62 -1.18
CA ALA A 122 -2.18 -24.17 -2.36
C ALA A 122 -1.28 -25.22 -3.05
N GLY A 123 0.00 -24.92 -3.22
CA GLY A 123 0.98 -25.85 -3.82
C GLY A 123 1.21 -27.12 -2.99
N LEU A 124 1.04 -27.05 -1.66
CA LEU A 124 1.08 -28.20 -0.76
C LEU A 124 -0.25 -28.97 -0.68
N GLY A 125 -1.31 -28.49 -1.32
CA GLY A 125 -2.65 -29.08 -1.23
C GLY A 125 -3.37 -28.89 0.11
N VAL A 126 -2.81 -28.06 1.01
CA VAL A 126 -3.43 -27.73 2.31
C VAL A 126 -4.58 -26.74 2.11
N LEU A 127 -4.38 -25.74 1.26
CA LEU A 127 -5.42 -24.81 0.87
C LEU A 127 -6.16 -25.37 -0.34
N GLN A 128 -7.35 -25.90 -0.10
CA GLN A 128 -8.16 -26.56 -1.14
C GLN A 128 -9.19 -25.63 -1.78
N ILE A 129 -9.64 -24.62 -1.06
CA ILE A 129 -10.73 -23.73 -1.45
C ILE A 129 -10.32 -22.29 -1.19
N ILE A 130 -10.40 -21.46 -2.23
CA ILE A 130 -10.31 -20.00 -2.11
C ILE A 130 -11.63 -19.42 -2.63
N ASP A 131 -12.33 -18.67 -1.78
CA ASP A 131 -13.48 -17.87 -2.22
C ASP A 131 -12.96 -16.56 -2.82
N PHE A 132 -12.95 -16.49 -4.14
CA PHE A 132 -12.45 -15.34 -4.88
C PHE A 132 -13.45 -14.94 -5.96
N ASP A 133 -13.86 -13.67 -5.92
CA ASP A 133 -14.74 -13.11 -6.94
C ASP A 133 -13.92 -12.68 -8.16
N LEU A 134 -13.81 -13.57 -9.16
CA LEU A 134 -13.08 -13.29 -10.40
C LEU A 134 -13.70 -12.16 -11.25
N SER A 135 -14.89 -11.65 -10.90
CA SER A 135 -15.42 -10.44 -11.54
C SER A 135 -14.69 -9.17 -11.07
N LYS A 136 -13.93 -9.26 -9.98
CA LYS A 136 -13.18 -8.14 -9.40
C LYS A 136 -11.72 -8.18 -9.84
N HIS A 137 -11.17 -7.00 -10.09
CA HIS A 137 -9.77 -6.83 -10.42
C HIS A 137 -8.93 -6.75 -9.14
N VAL A 138 -7.78 -7.43 -9.16
CA VAL A 138 -6.78 -7.35 -8.09
C VAL A 138 -5.48 -6.82 -8.67
N GLU A 139 -5.05 -5.71 -8.10
CA GLU A 139 -3.82 -5.02 -8.43
C GLU A 139 -2.68 -5.61 -7.58
N TYR A 140 -1.64 -6.10 -8.23
CA TYR A 140 -0.47 -6.65 -7.54
C TYR A 140 0.82 -6.04 -8.08
N THR A 141 1.92 -6.26 -7.38
CA THR A 141 3.24 -5.79 -7.79
C THR A 141 4.27 -6.76 -7.27
N SER A 142 5.17 -7.26 -8.13
CA SER A 142 6.25 -8.11 -7.67
C SER A 142 7.26 -7.31 -6.83
N VAL A 143 7.85 -7.97 -5.83
CA VAL A 143 8.74 -7.31 -4.87
C VAL A 143 9.98 -6.69 -5.53
N ASP A 144 10.50 -7.32 -6.57
CA ASP A 144 11.66 -6.87 -7.34
C ASP A 144 11.36 -5.62 -8.15
N VAL A 145 10.23 -5.60 -8.85
CA VAL A 145 9.82 -4.40 -9.59
C VAL A 145 9.52 -3.25 -8.64
N LEU A 146 8.83 -3.51 -7.52
CA LEU A 146 8.59 -2.48 -6.51
C LEU A 146 9.91 -1.90 -5.97
N THR A 147 10.90 -2.75 -5.73
CA THR A 147 12.22 -2.33 -5.25
C THR A 147 12.93 -1.48 -6.30
N ASN A 148 12.98 -1.94 -7.54
CA ASN A 148 13.62 -1.24 -8.66
C ASN A 148 12.94 0.11 -8.95
N ALA A 149 11.61 0.16 -8.95
CA ALA A 149 10.85 1.39 -9.08
C ALA A 149 11.13 2.36 -7.93
N THR A 150 11.18 1.86 -6.69
CA THR A 150 11.46 2.68 -5.50
C THR A 150 12.86 3.28 -5.55
N LEU A 151 13.87 2.51 -5.99
CA LEU A 151 15.24 3.00 -6.18
C LEU A 151 15.34 4.06 -7.29
N ALA A 152 14.64 3.84 -8.40
CA ALA A 152 14.56 4.82 -9.50
C ALA A 152 13.90 6.13 -9.03
N ILE A 153 12.78 6.04 -8.30
CA ILE A 153 12.10 7.19 -7.71
C ILE A 153 13.04 7.91 -6.73
N THR A 154 13.71 7.19 -5.83
CA THR A 154 14.67 7.76 -4.87
C THR A 154 15.77 8.56 -5.59
N THR A 155 16.33 7.99 -6.66
CA THR A 155 17.39 8.63 -7.45
C THR A 155 16.89 9.89 -8.16
N LYS A 156 15.64 9.88 -8.64
CA LYS A 156 15.01 11.06 -9.26
C LYS A 156 14.76 12.15 -8.23
N ILE A 157 14.13 11.82 -7.11
CA ILE A 157 13.71 12.77 -6.08
C ILE A 157 14.89 13.42 -5.35
N SER A 158 15.96 12.65 -5.08
CA SER A 158 17.18 13.18 -4.46
C SER A 158 17.91 14.22 -5.33
N LYS A 159 17.76 14.15 -6.66
CA LYS A 159 18.45 15.04 -7.62
C LYS A 159 17.61 16.25 -8.04
N THR A 160 16.30 16.21 -7.87
CA THR A 160 15.42 17.32 -8.25
C THR A 160 15.64 18.51 -7.31
N LYS A 161 15.79 19.73 -7.86
CA LYS A 161 15.78 20.96 -7.06
C LYS A 161 14.41 21.08 -6.39
N TYR A 162 14.38 20.88 -5.08
CA TYR A 162 13.14 20.85 -4.32
C TYR A 162 12.52 22.24 -4.19
N GLU A 163 11.33 22.43 -4.75
CA GLU A 163 10.46 23.55 -4.39
C GLU A 163 9.52 23.13 -3.26
N LYS A 164 9.28 24.06 -2.33
CA LYS A 164 8.74 23.82 -0.98
C LYS A 164 7.32 23.20 -0.91
N LYS A 165 6.68 22.94 -2.04
CA LYS A 165 5.29 22.46 -2.17
C LYS A 165 5.14 21.11 -2.87
N ASP A 166 6.20 20.53 -3.41
CA ASP A 166 6.06 19.33 -4.24
C ASP A 166 6.29 18.08 -3.40
N PHE A 167 5.21 17.32 -3.17
CA PHE A 167 5.32 15.89 -2.88
C PHE A 167 5.03 15.13 -4.17
N TYR A 168 5.74 14.03 -4.37
CA TYR A 168 5.53 13.18 -5.53
C TYR A 168 4.74 11.94 -5.12
N SER A 169 3.70 11.59 -5.87
CA SER A 169 2.99 10.34 -5.64
C SER A 169 3.16 9.44 -6.85
N PHE A 170 3.48 8.17 -6.60
CA PHE A 170 3.65 7.17 -7.65
C PHE A 170 2.86 5.93 -7.30
N THR A 171 2.03 5.46 -8.22
CA THR A 171 1.31 4.21 -8.11
C THR A 171 2.03 3.16 -8.96
N VAL A 172 2.47 2.07 -8.34
CA VAL A 172 3.19 0.99 -9.04
C VAL A 172 2.26 -0.21 -9.11
N LEU A 173 1.84 -0.57 -10.32
CA LEU A 173 0.81 -1.57 -10.56
C LEU A 173 1.24 -2.52 -11.68
N TYR A 174 0.90 -3.80 -11.52
CA TYR A 174 0.99 -4.83 -12.56
C TYR A 174 -0.38 -5.48 -12.74
N PHE A 175 -0.75 -5.68 -14.00
CA PHE A 175 -2.06 -6.20 -14.40
C PHE A 175 -1.93 -7.58 -15.03
N PHE A 176 -2.78 -8.52 -14.58
CA PHE A 176 -3.00 -9.80 -15.25
C PHE A 176 -4.31 -9.76 -16.05
N SER A 177 -4.23 -9.61 -17.37
CA SER A 177 -5.38 -9.87 -18.25
C SER A 177 -5.42 -11.36 -18.57
N GLY A 178 -6.14 -12.16 -17.77
CA GLY A 178 -6.13 -13.61 -18.02
C GLY A 178 -7.25 -14.49 -17.49
N LEU A 179 -8.23 -13.99 -16.74
CA LEU A 179 -9.32 -14.86 -16.25
C LEU A 179 -10.69 -14.27 -16.58
N SER A 180 -11.42 -15.00 -17.44
CA SER A 180 -12.76 -14.62 -17.91
C SER A 180 -13.76 -14.58 -16.75
N LYS A 181 -14.76 -13.71 -16.89
CA LYS A 181 -15.85 -13.46 -15.92
C LYS A 181 -16.63 -14.74 -15.59
N GLN A 182 -16.22 -15.48 -14.56
CA GLN A 182 -17.04 -16.50 -13.90
C GLN A 182 -16.76 -16.43 -12.39
N LYS A 183 -17.80 -16.34 -11.55
CA LYS A 183 -17.63 -16.67 -10.13
C LYS A 183 -17.21 -18.14 -10.07
N SER A 184 -15.93 -18.39 -9.80
CA SER A 184 -15.42 -19.75 -9.65
C SER A 184 -14.75 -19.88 -8.30
N THR A 185 -15.25 -20.79 -7.49
CA THR A 185 -14.42 -21.41 -6.44
C THR A 185 -13.29 -22.12 -7.15
N ILE A 186 -12.06 -21.62 -7.02
CA ILE A 186 -10.90 -22.31 -7.56
C ILE A 186 -10.59 -23.45 -6.58
N LEU A 187 -10.98 -24.67 -6.97
CA LEU A 187 -10.55 -25.89 -6.31
C LEU A 187 -9.08 -26.11 -6.67
N CYS A 188 -8.19 -26.00 -5.69
CA CYS A 188 -6.81 -26.40 -5.89
C CYS A 188 -6.77 -27.93 -6.06
N PRO A 189 -6.04 -28.46 -7.06
CA PRO A 189 -6.00 -29.90 -7.29
C PRO A 189 -5.45 -30.63 -6.05
N PRO A 190 -6.04 -31.76 -5.64
CA PRO A 190 -5.45 -32.59 -4.60
C PRO A 190 -4.12 -33.16 -5.09
N VAL A 191 -3.14 -33.22 -4.19
CA VAL A 191 -1.83 -33.86 -4.40
C VAL A 191 -1.99 -35.36 -4.65
#